data_AF-A0A2Z6IAG3-F1
#
_entry.id   AF-A0A2Z6IAG3-F1
#
_cell.length_a   1.000
_cell.length_b   1.000
_cell.length_c   1.000
_cell.angle_alpha   90.00
_cell.angle_beta   90.00
_cell.angle_gamma   90.00
#
_symmetry.space_group_name_H-M   'P 1'
#
loop_
_entity.id
_entity.type
_entity.pdbx_description
1 polymer ?
#
loop_
_entity_poly.entity_id
_entity_poly.type
_entity_poly.pdbx_seq_one_letter_code
_entity_poly.pdbx_strand_id
1 'polypeptide(L)'
;MSEVTVSIFSHNYRLAVSTGEEELIKNCAEIVDKQMEAMRAGGRVLAADQIAVLSALEIVYNAKKSEEAATQAVNAARTEGDSARADIAAVRSEADALRAELESARAAAAAAQAELETLRVTAEAQPFVRPLQQEPIPQAAPSIPNEAEIVARIQELSRMCEEAIFQDTKLGSLF
;
A
#
# COMPACT_ATOMS: atom_id res chain seq x y z
N MET A 1 11.31 -29.76 48.99
CA MET A 1 10.21 -28.84 49.33
C MET A 1 10.85 -27.65 50.00
N SER A 2 10.73 -26.48 49.40
CA SER A 2 11.22 -25.25 50.02
C SER A 2 10.18 -24.74 51.00
N GLU A 3 10.62 -24.11 52.08
CA GLU A 3 9.75 -23.40 53.01
C GLU A 3 9.99 -21.90 52.90
N VAL A 4 8.93 -21.12 52.85
CA VAL A 4 8.98 -19.66 52.81
C VAL A 4 8.20 -19.10 54.00
N THR A 5 8.81 -18.14 54.68
CA THR A 5 8.14 -17.37 55.74
C THR A 5 7.76 -16.01 55.19
N VAL A 6 6.48 -15.63 55.32
CA VAL A 6 5.95 -14.33 54.89
C VAL A 6 5.24 -13.65 56.06
N SER A 7 5.27 -12.32 56.08
CA SER A 7 4.53 -11.50 57.04
C SER A 7 3.34 -10.85 56.33
N ILE A 8 2.14 -11.08 56.85
CA ILE A 8 0.90 -10.47 56.35
C ILE A 8 0.12 -9.95 57.56
N PHE A 9 -0.19 -8.65 57.56
CA PHE A 9 -1.00 -7.96 58.55
C PHE A 9 -0.52 -8.19 59.99
N SER A 10 0.78 -8.03 60.23
CA SER A 10 1.45 -8.30 61.52
C SER A 10 1.45 -9.76 61.99
N HIS A 11 1.11 -10.72 61.12
CA HIS A 11 1.18 -12.16 61.40
C HIS A 11 2.22 -12.83 60.48
N ASN A 12 2.99 -13.76 61.05
CA ASN A 12 3.98 -14.54 60.31
C ASN A 12 3.41 -15.90 59.92
N TYR A 13 3.52 -16.27 58.64
CA TYR A 13 3.04 -17.52 58.08
C TYR A 13 4.21 -18.30 57.46
N ARG A 14 4.26 -19.60 57.70
CA ARG A 14 5.25 -20.51 57.12
C ARG A 14 4.56 -21.43 56.12
N LEU A 15 4.93 -21.33 54.85
CA LEU A 15 4.29 -22.00 53.72
C LEU A 15 5.29 -22.97 53.08
N ALA A 16 4.83 -24.18 52.79
CA ALA A 16 5.56 -25.11 51.93
C ALA A 16 5.27 -24.74 50.47
N VAL A 17 6.31 -24.51 49.67
CA VAL A 17 6.18 -24.07 48.27
C VAL A 17 7.01 -24.95 47.35
N SER A 18 6.62 -24.99 46.08
CA SER A 18 7.39 -25.62 45.03
C SER A 18 8.70 -24.86 44.83
N THR A 19 9.77 -25.59 44.50
CA THR A 19 11.08 -24.99 44.23
C THR A 19 10.97 -23.98 43.10
N GLY A 20 11.38 -22.73 43.33
CA GLY A 20 11.35 -21.64 42.34
C GLY A 20 10.12 -20.72 42.41
N GLU A 21 9.09 -21.05 43.18
CA GLU A 21 7.89 -20.19 43.37
C GLU A 21 8.01 -19.28 44.60
N GLU A 22 9.14 -19.31 45.30
CA GLU A 22 9.35 -18.62 46.57
C GLU A 22 9.18 -17.10 46.46
N GLU A 23 9.70 -16.49 45.40
CA GLU A 23 9.58 -15.04 45.14
C GLU A 23 8.14 -14.65 44.78
N LEU A 24 7.44 -15.49 44.01
CA LEU A 24 6.04 -15.24 43.66
C LEU A 24 5.17 -15.20 44.91
N ILE A 25 5.36 -16.13 45.84
CA ILE A 25 4.61 -16.16 47.10
C ILE A 25 4.94 -14.96 47.99
N LYS A 26 6.19 -14.49 48.03
CA LYS A 26 6.57 -13.24 48.72
C LYS A 26 5.86 -12.03 48.11
N ASN A 27 5.86 -11.91 46.78
CA ASN A 27 5.17 -10.83 46.08
C ASN A 27 3.64 -10.87 46.34
N CYS A 28 3.03 -12.05 46.33
CA CYS A 28 1.63 -12.21 46.68
C CYS A 28 1.33 -11.77 48.12
N ALA A 29 2.20 -12.14 49.08
CA ALA A 29 2.06 -11.72 50.47
C ALA A 29 2.13 -10.19 50.61
N GLU A 30 3.06 -9.52 49.91
CA GLU A 30 3.14 -8.06 49.90
C GLU A 30 1.88 -7.39 49.34
N ILE A 31 1.27 -7.96 48.30
CA ILE A 31 0.02 -7.44 47.72
C ILE A 31 -1.12 -7.55 48.74
N VAL A 32 -1.25 -8.71 49.39
CA VAL A 32 -2.29 -8.94 50.40
C VAL A 32 -2.08 -7.99 51.59
N ASP A 33 -0.84 -7.84 52.06
CA ASP A 33 -0.50 -6.95 53.18
C ASP A 33 -0.89 -5.49 52.89
N LYS A 34 -0.47 -4.95 51.73
CA LYS A 34 -0.85 -3.60 51.29
C LYS A 34 -2.37 -3.43 51.17
N GLN A 35 -3.08 -4.43 50.66
CA GLN A 35 -4.53 -4.36 50.54
C GLN A 35 -5.23 -4.33 51.90
N MET A 36 -4.78 -5.18 52.83
CA MET A 36 -5.33 -5.21 54.19
C MET A 36 -5.03 -3.92 54.96
N GLU A 37 -3.84 -3.33 54.78
CA GLU A 37 -3.50 -2.01 55.33
C GLU A 37 -4.36 -0.90 54.75
N ALA A 38 -4.58 -0.88 53.43
CA ALA A 38 -5.45 0.11 52.77
C ALA A 38 -6.90 0.00 53.27
N MET A 39 -7.40 -1.22 53.44
CA MET A 39 -8.74 -1.48 53.98
C MET A 39 -8.86 -1.05 55.44
N ARG A 40 -7.81 -1.25 56.26
CA ARG A 40 -7.73 -0.76 57.63
C ARG A 40 -7.69 0.77 57.68
N ALA A 41 -6.89 1.40 56.83
CA ALA A 41 -6.76 2.86 56.75
C ALA A 41 -8.06 3.53 56.28
N GLY A 42 -8.84 2.86 55.44
CA GLY A 42 -10.17 3.31 55.00
C GLY A 42 -11.22 3.31 56.12
N GLY A 43 -10.94 2.75 57.31
CA GLY A 43 -11.79 2.84 58.50
C GLY A 43 -13.16 2.17 58.39
N ARG A 44 -13.44 1.47 57.28
CA ARG A 44 -14.76 0.87 56.99
C ARG A 44 -15.04 -0.39 57.82
N VAL A 45 -13.99 -1.04 58.32
CA VAL A 45 -14.06 -2.33 59.02
C VAL A 45 -12.99 -2.38 60.11
N LEU A 46 -13.37 -2.78 61.33
CA LEU A 46 -12.48 -2.81 62.51
C LEU A 46 -11.92 -4.21 62.82
N ALA A 47 -12.63 -5.27 62.44
CA ALA A 47 -12.21 -6.64 62.73
C ALA A 47 -11.20 -7.15 61.68
N ALA A 48 -10.07 -7.66 62.14
CA ALA A 48 -9.00 -8.19 61.28
C ALA A 48 -9.51 -9.30 60.33
N ASP A 49 -10.37 -10.19 60.83
CA ASP A 49 -10.95 -11.27 60.03
C ASP A 49 -11.81 -10.75 58.87
N GLN A 50 -12.59 -9.68 59.11
CA GLN A 50 -13.41 -9.07 58.05
C GLN A 50 -12.55 -8.33 57.02
N ILE A 51 -11.46 -7.69 57.47
CA ILE A 51 -10.48 -7.07 56.56
C ILE A 51 -9.87 -8.14 55.65
N ALA A 52 -9.49 -9.30 56.20
CA ALA A 52 -8.92 -10.40 55.42
C ALA A 52 -9.91 -10.92 54.36
N VAL A 53 -11.16 -11.17 54.74
CA VAL A 53 -12.20 -11.70 53.83
C VAL A 53 -12.50 -10.72 52.70
N LEU A 54 -12.65 -9.43 53.00
CA LEU A 54 -12.94 -8.43 51.97
C LEU A 54 -11.74 -8.18 51.05
N SER A 55 -10.52 -8.16 51.59
CA SER A 55 -9.30 -8.02 50.79
C SER A 55 -9.13 -9.22 49.84
N ALA A 56 -9.40 -10.44 50.33
CA ALA A 56 -9.38 -11.64 49.50
C ALA A 56 -10.43 -11.57 48.38
N LEU A 57 -11.66 -11.14 48.69
CA LEU A 57 -12.74 -10.98 47.71
C LEU A 57 -12.35 -9.99 46.60
N GLU A 58 -11.77 -8.85 46.98
CA GLU A 58 -11.37 -7.80 46.04
C GLU A 58 -10.22 -8.24 45.13
N ILE A 59 -9.22 -8.92 45.69
CA ILE A 59 -8.09 -9.47 44.91
C ILE A 59 -8.61 -10.50 43.90
N VAL A 60 -9.49 -11.41 44.32
CA VAL A 60 -10.09 -12.42 43.43
C VAL A 60 -10.95 -11.77 42.35
N TYR A 61 -11.76 -10.78 42.71
CA TYR A 61 -12.57 -10.02 41.76
C TYR A 61 -11.71 -9.33 40.70
N ASN A 62 -10.64 -8.65 41.12
CA ASN A 62 -9.72 -7.97 40.21
C ASN A 62 -8.98 -8.95 39.29
N ALA A 63 -8.54 -10.09 39.82
CA ALA A 63 -7.93 -11.14 39.02
C ALA A 63 -8.91 -11.69 37.96
N LYS A 64 -10.16 -11.96 38.34
CA LYS A 64 -11.20 -12.44 37.42
C LYS A 64 -11.55 -11.40 36.35
N LYS A 65 -11.72 -10.14 36.76
CA LYS A 65 -11.98 -9.04 35.84
C LYS A 65 -10.83 -8.83 34.84
N SER A 66 -9.58 -8.97 35.29
CA SER A 66 -8.41 -8.91 34.41
C SER A 66 -8.33 -10.09 33.45
N GLU A 67 -8.67 -11.30 33.91
CA GLU A 67 -8.71 -12.51 33.07
C GLU A 67 -9.77 -12.40 31.96
N GLU A 68 -10.97 -11.90 32.31
CA GLU A 68 -12.04 -11.63 31.35
C GLU A 68 -11.63 -10.59 30.31
N ALA A 69 -11.01 -9.48 30.74
CA ALA A 69 -10.51 -8.45 29.84
C ALA A 69 -9.41 -8.98 28.90
N ALA A 70 -8.48 -9.79 29.41
CA ALA A 70 -7.46 -10.44 28.60
C ALA A 70 -8.07 -11.40 27.58
N THR A 71 -9.06 -12.20 27.99
CA THR A 71 -9.78 -13.12 27.10
C THR A 71 -10.53 -12.37 25.99
N GLN A 72 -11.19 -11.27 26.33
CA GLN A 72 -11.85 -10.40 25.35
C GLN A 72 -10.85 -9.78 24.37
N ALA A 73 -9.70 -9.30 24.85
CA ALA A 73 -8.65 -8.75 24.00
C ALA A 73 -8.08 -9.80 23.04
N VAL A 74 -7.84 -11.03 23.51
CA VAL A 74 -7.39 -12.14 22.66
C VAL A 74 -8.43 -12.49 21.60
N ASN A 75 -9.71 -12.54 21.96
CA ASN A 75 -10.78 -12.81 21.01
C ASN A 75 -10.90 -11.70 19.95
N ALA A 76 -10.81 -10.43 20.36
CA ALA A 76 -10.80 -9.29 19.44
C ALA A 76 -9.60 -9.36 18.47
N ALA A 77 -8.40 -9.58 18.98
CA ALA A 77 -7.19 -9.73 18.17
C ALA A 77 -7.30 -10.94 17.21
N ARG A 78 -7.96 -12.02 17.63
CA ARG A 78 -8.21 -13.18 16.77
C ARG A 78 -9.16 -12.83 15.63
N THR A 79 -10.26 -12.14 15.91
CA THR A 79 -11.21 -11.71 14.86
C THR A 79 -10.57 -10.74 13.86
N GLU A 80 -9.72 -9.82 14.35
CA GLU A 80 -8.97 -8.91 13.49
C GLU A 80 -7.95 -9.67 12.63
N GLY A 81 -7.23 -10.63 13.24
CA GLY A 81 -6.30 -11.50 12.51
C GLY A 81 -6.98 -12.38 11.46
N ASP A 82 -8.18 -12.87 11.74
CA ASP A 82 -8.97 -13.65 10.78
C ASP A 82 -9.45 -12.77 9.61
N SER A 83 -9.87 -11.52 9.88
CA SER A 83 -10.19 -10.54 8.83
C SER A 83 -8.96 -10.22 7.97
N ALA A 84 -7.82 -9.90 8.58
CA ALA A 84 -6.59 -9.59 7.86
C ALA A 84 -6.11 -10.78 7.00
N ARG A 85 -6.29 -12.02 7.48
CA ARG A 85 -6.00 -13.23 6.68
C ARG A 85 -6.92 -13.35 5.47
N ALA A 86 -8.20 -13.00 5.61
CA ALA A 86 -9.14 -12.99 4.49
C ALA A 86 -8.75 -11.94 3.44
N ASP A 87 -8.39 -10.73 3.88
CA ASP A 87 -7.94 -9.65 2.99
C ASP A 87 -6.66 -10.05 2.23
N ILE A 88 -5.68 -10.64 2.93
CA ILE A 88 -4.45 -11.14 2.30
C ILE A 88 -4.76 -12.25 1.27
N ALA A 89 -5.72 -13.13 1.56
CA ALA A 89 -6.13 -14.16 0.62
C ALA A 89 -6.78 -13.57 -0.64
N ALA A 90 -7.63 -12.55 -0.49
CA ALA A 90 -8.25 -11.83 -1.60
C ALA A 90 -7.19 -11.14 -2.47
N VAL A 91 -6.29 -10.36 -1.86
CA VAL A 91 -5.20 -9.68 -2.58
C VAL A 91 -4.29 -10.66 -3.32
N ARG A 92 -4.02 -11.85 -2.75
CA ARG A 92 -3.26 -12.89 -3.43
C ARG A 92 -3.99 -13.42 -4.66
N SER A 93 -5.29 -13.68 -4.56
CA SER A 93 -6.11 -14.11 -5.71
C SER A 93 -6.09 -13.07 -6.82
N GLU A 94 -6.21 -11.78 -6.48
CA GLU A 94 -6.12 -10.69 -7.45
C GLU A 94 -4.73 -10.61 -8.10
N ALA A 95 -3.66 -10.75 -7.31
CA ALA A 95 -2.30 -10.75 -7.84
C ALA A 95 -2.04 -11.93 -8.80
N ASP A 96 -2.59 -13.10 -8.52
CA ASP A 96 -2.46 -14.27 -9.39
C ASP A 96 -3.28 -14.10 -10.69
N ALA A 97 -4.46 -13.49 -10.63
CA ALA A 97 -5.23 -13.11 -11.82
C ALA A 97 -4.48 -12.10 -12.69
N LEU A 98 -3.94 -11.03 -12.10
CA LEU A 98 -3.16 -10.02 -12.82
C LEU A 98 -1.89 -10.60 -13.45
N ARG A 99 -1.23 -11.56 -12.79
CA ARG A 99 -0.09 -12.28 -13.37
C ARG A 99 -0.48 -13.10 -14.60
N ALA A 100 -1.62 -13.79 -14.55
CA ALA A 100 -2.13 -14.54 -15.70
C ALA A 100 -2.47 -13.61 -16.88
N GLU A 101 -3.09 -12.46 -16.61
CA GLU A 101 -3.36 -11.44 -17.63
C GLU A 101 -2.06 -10.91 -18.26
N LEU A 102 -1.07 -10.57 -17.44
CA LEU A 102 0.24 -10.07 -17.89
C LEU A 102 0.94 -11.10 -18.78
N GLU A 103 0.91 -12.38 -18.40
CA GLU A 103 1.50 -13.45 -19.20
C GLU A 103 0.79 -13.61 -20.55
N SER A 104 -0.55 -13.52 -20.57
CA SER A 104 -1.29 -13.54 -21.84
C SER A 104 -0.99 -12.34 -22.73
N ALA A 105 -0.85 -11.14 -22.15
CA ALA A 105 -0.49 -9.93 -22.86
C ALA A 105 0.93 -10.00 -23.42
N ARG A 106 1.88 -10.60 -22.68
CA ARG A 106 3.24 -10.86 -23.16
C ARG A 106 3.25 -11.84 -24.32
N ALA A 107 2.48 -12.93 -24.24
CA ALA A 107 2.36 -13.88 -25.34
C ALA A 107 1.77 -13.22 -26.59
N ALA A 108 0.74 -12.39 -26.43
CA ALA A 108 0.14 -11.62 -27.53
C ALA A 108 1.13 -10.61 -28.13
N ALA A 109 1.91 -9.91 -27.30
CA ALA A 109 2.93 -8.98 -27.76
C ALA A 109 4.06 -9.70 -28.51
N ALA A 110 4.51 -10.87 -28.02
CA ALA A 110 5.51 -11.69 -28.70
C ALA A 110 5.01 -12.18 -30.07
N ALA A 111 3.74 -12.60 -30.16
CA ALA A 111 3.12 -12.98 -31.43
C ALA A 111 3.04 -11.79 -32.41
N ALA A 112 2.61 -10.62 -31.95
CA ALA A 112 2.56 -9.40 -32.78
C ALA A 112 3.95 -8.96 -33.26
N GLN A 113 4.98 -9.11 -32.43
CA GLN A 113 6.37 -8.85 -32.83
C GLN A 113 6.85 -9.82 -33.92
N ALA A 114 6.55 -11.12 -33.77
CA ALA A 114 6.87 -12.11 -34.80
C ALA A 114 6.15 -11.79 -36.12
N GLU A 115 4.87 -11.41 -36.09
CA GLU A 115 4.14 -10.97 -37.28
C GLU A 115 4.79 -9.75 -37.94
N LEU A 116 5.14 -8.71 -37.17
CA LEU A 116 5.85 -7.54 -37.69
C LEU A 116 7.20 -7.90 -38.31
N GLU A 117 7.95 -8.82 -37.71
CA GLU A 117 9.23 -9.29 -38.24
C GLU A 117 9.02 -10.05 -39.56
N THR A 118 7.99 -10.89 -39.68
CA THR A 118 7.66 -11.54 -40.96
C THR A 118 7.24 -10.54 -42.05
N LEU A 119 6.44 -9.52 -41.69
CA LEU A 119 6.03 -8.46 -42.61
C LEU A 119 7.24 -7.63 -43.07
N ARG A 120 8.17 -7.35 -42.16
CA ARG A 120 9.41 -6.66 -42.48
C ARG A 120 10.28 -7.47 -43.45
N VAL A 121 10.51 -8.76 -43.18
CA VAL A 121 11.29 -9.64 -44.05
C VAL A 121 10.64 -9.77 -45.43
N THR A 122 9.31 -9.91 -45.50
CA THR A 122 8.60 -9.98 -46.78
C THR A 122 8.64 -8.66 -47.57
N ALA A 123 8.58 -7.50 -46.89
CA ALA A 123 8.78 -6.20 -47.53
C ALA A 123 10.21 -6.00 -48.03
N GLU A 124 11.21 -6.44 -47.27
CA GLU A 124 12.63 -6.42 -47.67
C GLU A 124 12.92 -7.40 -48.82
N ALA A 125 12.18 -8.50 -48.92
CA ALA A 125 12.30 -9.51 -49.99
C ALA A 125 11.53 -9.18 -51.27
N GLN A 126 10.63 -8.19 -51.27
CA GLN A 126 10.01 -7.70 -52.51
C GLN A 126 11.10 -7.01 -53.35
N PRO A 127 11.51 -7.56 -54.50
CA PRO A 127 12.31 -6.79 -55.43
C PRO A 127 11.44 -5.64 -55.91
N PHE A 128 11.94 -4.42 -55.83
CA PHE A 128 11.33 -3.26 -56.50
C PHE A 128 11.35 -3.49 -58.01
N VAL A 129 10.39 -4.24 -58.53
CA VAL A 129 10.11 -4.34 -59.95
C VAL A 129 8.95 -3.39 -60.21
N ARG A 130 9.28 -2.11 -60.41
CA ARG A 130 8.35 -1.21 -61.10
C ARG A 130 8.14 -1.83 -62.48
N PRO A 131 6.93 -2.27 -62.88
CA PRO A 131 6.73 -2.70 -64.24
C PRO A 131 6.98 -1.46 -65.10
N LEU A 132 8.06 -1.47 -65.88
CA LEU A 132 8.24 -0.53 -66.98
C LEU A 132 7.21 -0.90 -68.06
N GLN A 133 5.93 -0.67 -67.80
CA GLN A 133 5.02 -0.38 -68.89
C GLN A 133 5.48 0.97 -69.44
N GLN A 134 6.35 0.91 -70.45
CA GLN A 134 6.58 2.02 -71.34
C GLN A 134 5.27 2.27 -72.08
N GLU A 135 4.41 3.11 -71.49
CA GLU A 135 3.53 3.92 -72.32
C GLU A 135 4.43 4.81 -73.20
N PRO A 136 4.12 4.95 -74.50
CA PRO A 136 4.88 5.83 -75.38
C PRO A 136 4.75 7.26 -74.84
N ILE A 137 5.89 7.83 -74.45
CA ILE A 137 6.01 9.18 -73.92
C ILE A 137 5.52 10.15 -75.02
N PRO A 138 4.41 10.90 -74.82
CA PRO A 138 4.18 12.09 -75.62
C PRO A 138 5.31 13.06 -75.29
N GLN A 139 6.08 13.48 -76.30
CA GLN A 139 7.08 14.53 -76.14
C GLN A 139 6.39 15.81 -75.66
N ALA A 140 6.37 16.01 -74.35
CA ALA A 140 6.07 17.30 -73.75
C ALA A 140 7.36 18.13 -73.75
N ALA A 141 7.26 19.32 -74.34
CA ALA A 141 8.33 20.30 -74.41
C ALA A 141 8.97 20.57 -73.03
N PRO A 142 10.27 20.94 -72.97
CA PRO A 142 10.91 21.30 -71.73
C PRO A 142 10.38 22.66 -71.24
N SER A 143 9.31 22.66 -70.45
CA SER A 143 8.91 23.80 -69.63
C SER A 143 9.72 23.78 -68.35
N ILE A 144 11.02 24.07 -68.44
CA ILE A 144 11.78 24.51 -67.26
C ILE A 144 11.34 25.97 -67.07
N PRO A 145 10.59 26.31 -66.00
CA PRO A 145 10.24 27.70 -65.75
C PRO A 145 11.54 28.49 -65.66
N ASN A 146 11.66 29.53 -66.48
CA ASN A 146 12.89 30.30 -66.61
C ASN A 146 13.26 30.84 -65.22
N GLU A 147 14.54 30.80 -64.83
CA GLU A 147 14.99 31.21 -63.50
C GLU A 147 14.52 32.63 -63.13
N ALA A 148 14.38 33.50 -64.14
CA ALA A 148 13.79 34.84 -64.02
C ALA A 148 12.31 34.85 -63.58
N GLU A 149 11.52 33.86 -64.00
CA GLU A 149 10.10 33.71 -63.67
C GLU A 149 9.92 33.23 -62.22
N ILE A 150 10.81 32.35 -61.77
CA ILE A 150 10.87 31.91 -60.36
C ILE A 150 11.23 33.10 -59.46
N VAL A 151 12.26 33.88 -59.84
CA VAL A 151 12.67 35.07 -59.07
C VAL A 151 11.57 36.13 -59.06
N ALA A 152 10.89 36.37 -60.18
CA ALA A 152 9.75 37.28 -60.25
C ALA A 152 8.61 36.82 -59.32
N ARG A 153 8.33 35.51 -59.27
CA ARG A 153 7.29 34.96 -58.40
C ARG A 153 7.62 35.10 -56.92
N ILE A 154 8.88 34.92 -56.54
CA ILE A 154 9.34 35.12 -55.16
C ILE A 154 9.18 36.59 -54.74
N GLN A 155 9.56 37.53 -55.62
CA GLN A 155 9.41 38.97 -55.36
C GLN A 155 7.95 39.41 -55.26
N GLU A 156 7.07 38.83 -56.08
CA GLU A 156 5.64 39.10 -56.02
C GLU A 156 5.03 38.57 -54.71
N LEU A 157 5.42 37.36 -54.28
CA LEU A 157 5.01 36.79 -53.00
C LEU A 157 5.51 37.62 -51.81
N SER A 158 6.77 38.08 -51.83
CA SER A 158 7.29 38.93 -50.76
C SER A 158 6.53 40.26 -50.69
N ARG A 159 6.19 40.87 -51.85
CA ARG A 159 5.40 42.10 -51.90
C ARG A 159 3.99 41.90 -51.33
N MET A 160 3.33 40.78 -51.65
CA MET A 160 2.01 40.47 -51.08
C MET A 160 2.07 40.28 -49.57
N CYS A 161 3.12 39.64 -49.05
CA CYS A 161 3.31 39.48 -47.60
C CYS A 161 3.55 40.83 -46.90
N GLU A 162 4.35 41.71 -47.48
CA GLU A 162 4.58 43.06 -46.93
C GLU A 162 3.28 43.89 -46.92
N GLU A 163 2.50 43.86 -48.01
CA GLU A 163 1.23 44.60 -48.11
C GLU A 163 0.19 44.08 -47.10
N ALA A 164 0.12 42.76 -46.87
CA ALA A 164 -0.75 42.16 -45.87
C ALA A 164 -0.37 42.58 -44.44
N ILE A 165 0.91 42.63 -44.11
CA ILE A 165 1.39 43.10 -42.79
C ILE A 165 1.08 44.60 -42.60
N PHE A 166 1.23 45.41 -43.65
CA PHE A 166 0.89 46.84 -43.59
C PHE A 166 -0.62 47.11 -43.49
N GLN A 167 -1.46 46.26 -44.09
CA GLN A 167 -2.92 46.33 -43.93
C GLN A 167 -3.35 45.96 -42.51
N ASP A 168 -2.77 44.91 -41.92
CA ASP A 168 -3.07 44.48 -40.54
C ASP A 168 -2.65 45.54 -39.50
N THR A 169 -1.49 46.19 -39.70
CA THR A 169 -1.04 47.28 -38.82
C THR A 169 -1.89 48.55 -38.95
N LYS A 170 -2.48 48.84 -40.11
CA LYS A 170 -3.44 49.94 -40.28
C LYS A 170 -4.79 49.66 -39.60
N LEU A 171 -5.28 48.42 -39.67
CA LEU A 171 -6.48 47.96 -38.96
C LEU A 171 -6.29 47.96 -37.43
N GLY A 172 -5.07 47.66 -36.96
CA GLY A 172 -4.69 47.74 -35.54
C GLY A 172 -4.49 49.17 -34.98
N SER A 173 -4.55 50.22 -35.81
CA SER A 173 -4.43 51.63 -35.38
C SER A 173 -5.78 52.39 -35.34
N LEU A 174 -6.88 51.70 -35.63
CA LEU A 174 -8.25 52.22 -35.59
C LEU A 174 -9.11 51.61 -34.46
N PHE A 175 -8.46 50.97 -33.48
CA PHE A 175 -9.04 50.59 -32.18
C PHE A 175 -8.21 51.18 -31.03
#